data_AF-A0A0B3B862-F1
#
_entry.id   AF-A0A0B3B862-F1
#
_cell.length_a   1.000
_cell.length_b   1.000
_cell.length_c   1.000
_cell.angle_alpha   90.00
_cell.angle_beta   90.00
_cell.angle_gamma   90.00
#
_symmetry.space_group_name_H-M   'P 1'
#
loop_
_entity.id
_entity.type
_entity.pdbx_description
1 polymer ?
#
loop_
_entity_poly.entity_id
_entity_poly.type
_entity_poly.pdbx_seq_one_letter_code
_entity_poly.pdbx_strand_id
1 'polypeptide(L)'
;MQASETLSGLSARIDAFMQSMQEKALVKQSRLTLVKSLQEFAEKTSELKEKLAELEAKASQDGISIETGTQQQALSELLIFLKRNLQFEQEKASRTTAFTEISEKGEVPETYSAVEEKAKKALLNLRYFAEKASVSLHAEKKAFTGSRQAQDVLQLLRLKDQELEALKKKHNSIMAQGLLARVEEQTTADIEEQLNKTAQSLEVASSEVQKISLENKGSIERLEKSQAVLEQKIRQLDELLSKFMSKSLETITMLKKERDFARKFALDLEHETTSLRQTYANELLGLQEHKMQLQKEMQQNFVQKTKGLETELKQKSEFLEHFKKLVEEKEAELRLLKEKHEHQKQVLHHYARHEQVKKRHRKK
;
A
#
# COMPACT_ATOMS: atom_id res chain seq x y z
N MET A 1 -27.11 61.73 6.21
CA MET A 1 -26.02 61.87 7.24
C MET A 1 -25.31 60.53 7.45
N GLN A 2 -26.09 59.45 7.44
CA GLN A 2 -25.62 58.07 7.58
C GLN A 2 -24.67 57.64 6.45
N ALA A 3 -24.85 58.10 5.21
CA ALA A 3 -23.98 57.76 4.08
C ALA A 3 -22.51 58.20 4.30
N SER A 4 -22.29 59.35 4.94
CA SER A 4 -20.95 59.90 5.20
C SER A 4 -20.19 59.12 6.29
N GLU A 5 -20.89 58.66 7.33
CA GLU A 5 -20.32 57.82 8.38
C GLU A 5 -20.00 56.40 7.88
N THR A 6 -20.84 55.85 7.00
CA THR A 6 -20.54 54.57 6.36
C THR A 6 -19.36 54.65 5.40
N LEU A 7 -19.13 55.81 4.77
CA LEU A 7 -18.04 56.01 3.82
C LEU A 7 -16.69 56.16 4.52
N SER A 8 -16.64 56.89 5.64
CA SER A 8 -15.45 56.94 6.49
C SER A 8 -15.12 55.56 7.08
N GLY A 9 -16.15 54.81 7.49
CA GLY A 9 -16.01 53.43 7.96
C GLY A 9 -15.56 52.44 6.87
N LEU A 10 -15.93 52.66 5.61
CA LEU A 10 -15.42 51.89 4.46
C LEU A 10 -13.94 52.21 4.21
N SER A 11 -13.58 53.49 4.15
CA SER A 11 -12.19 53.94 3.91
C SER A 11 -11.23 53.37 4.95
N ALA A 12 -11.58 53.46 6.25
CA ALA A 12 -10.76 52.93 7.33
C ALA A 12 -10.54 51.41 7.23
N ARG A 13 -11.54 50.66 6.74
CA ARG A 13 -11.42 49.22 6.54
C ARG A 13 -10.57 48.85 5.32
N ILE A 14 -10.64 49.63 4.25
CA ILE A 14 -9.78 49.44 3.08
C ILE A 14 -8.31 49.65 3.49
N ASP A 15 -8.03 50.69 4.28
CA ASP A 15 -6.67 50.97 4.76
C ASP A 15 -6.15 49.88 5.71
N ALA A 16 -6.97 49.41 6.65
CA ALA A 16 -6.62 48.27 7.51
C ALA A 16 -6.36 46.98 6.69
N PHE A 17 -7.11 46.79 5.61
CA PHE A 17 -6.94 45.63 4.74
C PHE A 17 -5.64 45.71 3.94
N MET A 18 -5.33 46.87 3.36
CA MET A 18 -4.08 47.15 2.66
C MET A 18 -2.86 46.99 3.56
N GLN A 19 -2.92 47.44 4.82
CA GLN A 19 -1.85 47.21 5.80
C GLN A 19 -1.67 45.72 6.11
N SER A 20 -2.76 44.98 6.32
CA SER A 20 -2.68 43.53 6.58
C SER A 20 -2.10 42.73 5.41
N MET A 21 -2.33 43.17 4.16
CA MET A 21 -1.70 42.61 2.97
C MET A 21 -0.19 42.85 2.92
N GLN A 22 0.26 44.04 3.33
CA GLN A 22 1.69 44.41 3.32
C GLN A 22 2.48 43.64 4.39
N GLU A 23 1.90 43.42 5.57
CA GLU A 23 2.53 42.67 6.65
C GLU A 23 2.59 41.16 6.36
N LYS A 24 1.57 40.62 5.69
CA LYS A 24 1.39 39.20 5.41
C LYS A 24 1.77 38.82 3.97
N ALA A 25 2.95 39.26 3.49
CA ALA A 25 3.43 38.96 2.14
C ALA A 25 3.26 37.47 1.78
N LEU A 26 2.39 37.18 0.80
CA LEU A 26 1.96 35.82 0.46
C LEU A 26 3.12 34.95 -0.03
N VAL A 27 4.14 35.59 -0.62
CA VAL A 27 5.32 34.94 -1.21
C VAL A 27 6.24 34.27 -0.18
N LYS A 28 6.18 34.64 1.10
CA LYS A 28 7.12 34.16 2.15
C LYS A 28 6.50 33.22 3.19
N GLN A 29 5.26 32.80 2.99
CA GLN A 29 4.48 32.05 3.98
C GLN A 29 4.58 30.53 3.79
N SER A 30 4.56 29.78 4.90
CA SER A 30 4.38 28.34 4.82
C SER A 30 2.99 28.01 4.27
N ARG A 31 2.84 26.88 3.58
CA ARG A 31 1.60 26.52 2.88
C ARG A 31 0.34 26.55 3.75
N LEU A 32 0.44 26.08 5.00
CA LEU A 32 -0.68 26.13 5.97
C LEU A 32 -1.03 27.57 6.37
N THR A 33 -0.02 28.43 6.52
CA THR A 33 -0.25 29.87 6.79
C THR A 33 -0.79 30.59 5.55
N LEU A 34 -0.44 30.14 4.35
CA LEU A 34 -0.90 30.67 3.08
C LEU A 34 -2.38 30.34 2.80
N VAL A 35 -2.82 29.12 3.10
CA VAL A 35 -4.25 28.76 2.96
C VAL A 35 -5.11 29.59 3.92
N LYS A 36 -4.63 29.80 5.16
CA LYS A 36 -5.31 30.65 6.14
C LYS A 36 -5.34 32.12 5.69
N SER A 37 -4.26 32.65 5.15
CA SER A 37 -4.22 34.04 4.67
C SER A 37 -5.11 34.23 3.43
N LEU A 38 -5.12 33.31 2.48
CA LEU A 38 -6.06 33.33 1.35
C LEU A 38 -7.52 33.26 1.79
N GLN A 39 -7.83 32.49 2.84
CA GLN A 39 -9.16 32.42 3.42
C GLN A 39 -9.56 33.75 4.07
N GLU A 40 -8.68 34.33 4.89
CA GLU A 40 -8.88 35.67 5.46
C GLU A 40 -9.05 36.74 4.37
N PHE A 41 -8.29 36.64 3.26
CA PHE A 41 -8.42 37.55 2.12
C PHE A 41 -9.77 37.43 1.43
N ALA A 42 -10.27 36.22 1.22
CA ALA A 42 -11.59 35.98 0.64
C ALA A 42 -12.71 36.51 1.54
N GLU A 43 -12.62 36.28 2.86
CA GLU A 43 -13.60 36.77 3.85
C GLU A 43 -13.65 38.30 3.87
N LYS A 44 -12.51 38.97 4.01
CA LYS A 44 -12.44 40.45 4.01
C LYS A 44 -12.91 41.07 2.69
N THR A 45 -12.65 40.42 1.55
CA THR A 45 -13.15 40.88 0.24
C THR A 45 -14.68 40.74 0.15
N SER A 46 -15.26 39.72 0.78
CA SER A 46 -16.72 39.54 0.88
C SER A 46 -17.35 40.63 1.74
N GLU A 47 -16.76 40.92 2.91
CA GLU A 47 -17.23 42.01 3.79
C GLU A 47 -17.19 43.38 3.10
N LEU A 48 -16.14 43.66 2.31
CA LEU A 48 -16.04 44.92 1.56
C LEU A 48 -17.12 45.04 0.49
N LYS A 49 -17.50 43.92 -0.15
CA LYS A 49 -18.58 43.89 -1.13
C LYS A 49 -19.94 44.18 -0.49
N GLU A 50 -20.22 43.56 0.66
CA GLU A 50 -21.47 43.81 1.40
C GLU A 50 -21.58 45.27 1.85
N LYS A 51 -20.49 45.86 2.32
CA LYS A 51 -20.47 47.28 2.73
C LYS A 51 -20.65 48.26 1.59
N LEU A 52 -20.17 47.94 0.39
CA LEU A 52 -20.46 48.74 -0.79
C LEU A 52 -21.94 48.66 -1.18
N ALA A 53 -22.58 47.51 -1.04
CA ALA A 53 -24.03 47.37 -1.23
C ALA A 53 -24.82 48.13 -0.16
N GLU A 54 -24.38 48.13 1.10
CA GLU A 54 -24.98 48.96 2.16
C GLU A 54 -24.86 50.46 1.87
N LEU A 55 -23.72 50.89 1.31
CA LEU A 55 -23.49 52.27 0.91
C LEU A 55 -24.41 52.68 -0.25
N GLU A 56 -24.60 51.82 -1.25
CA GLU A 56 -25.58 52.03 -2.32
C GLU A 56 -27.00 52.20 -1.77
N ALA A 57 -27.41 51.31 -0.87
CA ALA A 57 -28.74 51.35 -0.27
C ALA A 57 -28.96 52.63 0.55
N LYS A 58 -27.96 53.04 1.35
CA LYS A 58 -28.03 54.27 2.16
C LYS A 58 -27.91 55.55 1.33
N ALA A 59 -27.12 55.54 0.26
CA ALA A 59 -27.02 56.66 -0.67
C ALA A 59 -28.32 56.85 -1.46
N SER A 60 -28.96 55.75 -1.87
CA SER A 60 -30.28 55.77 -2.52
C SER A 60 -31.36 56.33 -1.59
N GLN A 61 -31.28 56.06 -0.29
CA GLN A 61 -32.18 56.63 0.74
C GLN A 61 -31.91 58.11 1.00
N ASP A 62 -30.64 58.54 1.01
CA ASP A 62 -30.24 59.94 1.16
C ASP A 62 -30.42 60.74 -0.16
N GLY A 63 -30.95 60.15 -1.24
CA GLY A 63 -31.25 60.80 -2.53
C GLY A 63 -30.03 61.06 -3.43
N ILE A 64 -28.92 60.38 -3.16
CA ILE A 64 -27.62 60.61 -3.80
C ILE A 64 -27.29 59.41 -4.69
N SER A 65 -27.09 59.67 -5.99
CA SER A 65 -26.69 58.65 -6.94
C SER A 65 -25.19 58.38 -6.84
N ILE A 66 -24.81 57.26 -6.23
CA ILE A 66 -23.44 56.75 -6.24
C ILE A 66 -23.38 55.55 -7.20
N GLU A 67 -22.59 55.65 -8.27
CA GLU A 67 -22.37 54.55 -9.22
C GLU A 67 -21.29 53.59 -8.72
N THR A 68 -21.70 52.42 -8.27
CA THR A 68 -20.82 51.46 -7.56
C THR A 68 -20.84 50.05 -8.16
N GLY A 69 -21.60 49.86 -9.25
CA GLY A 69 -21.68 48.60 -9.99
C GLY A 69 -20.34 48.11 -10.57
N THR A 70 -19.48 49.00 -11.06
CA THR A 70 -18.16 48.60 -11.61
C THR A 70 -17.21 48.07 -10.52
N GLN A 71 -17.29 48.63 -9.32
CA GLN A 71 -16.48 48.24 -8.16
C GLN A 71 -17.02 46.94 -7.55
N GLN A 72 -18.33 46.74 -7.52
CA GLN A 72 -18.95 45.48 -7.12
C GLN A 72 -18.60 44.33 -8.06
N GLN A 73 -18.57 44.59 -9.38
CA GLN A 73 -18.12 43.62 -10.39
C GLN A 73 -16.65 43.25 -10.18
N ALA A 74 -15.76 44.22 -10.03
CA ALA A 74 -14.33 43.99 -9.78
C ALA A 74 -14.07 43.17 -8.49
N LEU A 75 -14.81 43.45 -7.41
CA LEU A 75 -14.72 42.65 -6.18
C LEU A 75 -15.28 41.23 -6.36
N SER A 76 -16.32 41.06 -7.18
CA SER A 76 -16.89 39.73 -7.47
C SER A 76 -15.93 38.86 -8.28
N GLU A 77 -15.24 39.43 -9.27
CA GLU A 77 -14.22 38.74 -10.05
C GLU A 77 -13.03 38.33 -9.17
N LEU A 78 -12.58 39.24 -8.29
CA LEU A 78 -11.52 38.94 -7.33
C LEU A 78 -11.92 37.82 -6.36
N LEU A 79 -13.16 37.82 -5.86
CA LEU A 79 -13.67 36.76 -4.98
C LEU A 79 -13.72 35.39 -5.66
N ILE A 80 -14.17 35.33 -6.92
CA ILE A 80 -14.20 34.09 -7.71
C ILE A 80 -12.76 33.57 -7.87
N PHE A 81 -11.83 34.47 -8.20
CA PHE A 81 -10.43 34.14 -8.36
C PHE A 81 -9.77 33.63 -7.08
N LEU A 82 -9.98 34.30 -5.94
CA LEU A 82 -9.47 33.88 -4.63
C LEU A 82 -10.05 32.52 -4.20
N LYS A 83 -11.35 32.28 -4.41
CA LYS A 83 -11.99 31.00 -4.10
C LYS A 83 -11.44 29.85 -4.95
N ARG A 84 -11.18 30.09 -6.25
CA ARG A 84 -10.57 29.09 -7.14
C ARG A 84 -9.16 28.70 -6.70
N ASN A 85 -8.33 29.68 -6.33
CA ASN A 85 -6.98 29.41 -5.82
C ASN A 85 -7.00 28.70 -4.45
N LEU A 86 -7.95 29.05 -3.58
CA LEU A 86 -8.14 28.39 -2.30
C LEU A 86 -8.59 26.92 -2.45
N GLN A 87 -9.54 26.65 -3.36
CA GLN A 87 -9.96 25.29 -3.69
C GLN A 87 -8.79 24.46 -4.22
N PHE A 88 -7.99 25.01 -5.13
CA PHE A 88 -6.83 24.32 -5.67
C PHE A 88 -5.80 23.95 -4.60
N GLU A 89 -5.49 24.86 -3.67
CA GLU A 89 -4.55 24.57 -2.58
C GLU A 89 -5.10 23.57 -1.55
N GLN A 90 -6.40 23.61 -1.27
CA GLN A 90 -7.09 22.62 -0.44
C GLN A 90 -7.12 21.23 -1.10
N GLU A 91 -7.41 21.16 -2.40
CA GLU A 91 -7.37 19.92 -3.18
C GLU A 91 -5.96 19.33 -3.22
N LYS A 92 -4.94 20.16 -3.46
CA LYS A 92 -3.55 19.72 -3.33
C LYS A 92 -3.27 19.16 -1.93
N ALA A 93 -3.76 19.78 -0.86
CA ALA A 93 -3.51 19.36 0.52
C ALA A 93 -4.16 17.99 0.81
N SER A 94 -5.36 17.75 0.30
CA SER A 94 -6.03 16.45 0.37
C SER A 94 -5.31 15.34 -0.40
N ARG A 95 -4.56 15.68 -1.46
CA ARG A 95 -3.72 14.75 -2.22
C ARG A 95 -2.36 14.48 -1.56
N THR A 96 -1.83 15.39 -0.73
CA THR A 96 -0.46 15.28 -0.19
C THR A 96 -0.30 14.29 0.97
N THR A 97 -1.35 13.61 1.43
CA THR A 97 -1.23 12.51 2.42
C THR A 97 -0.86 11.17 1.79
N ALA A 98 -0.89 11.04 0.46
CA ALA A 98 -0.54 9.80 -0.23
C ALA A 98 0.26 10.11 -1.51
N PHE A 99 1.58 9.92 -1.42
CA PHE A 99 2.51 9.85 -2.55
C PHE A 99 2.82 11.15 -3.34
N THR A 100 4.13 11.38 -3.48
CA THR A 100 4.85 12.03 -4.58
C THR A 100 5.03 13.55 -4.59
N GLU A 101 6.28 13.95 -4.34
CA GLU A 101 6.95 15.18 -4.82
C GLU A 101 7.25 15.17 -6.34
N ILE A 102 6.52 14.37 -7.16
CA ILE A 102 6.91 14.09 -8.57
C ILE A 102 5.76 14.36 -9.56
N SER A 103 4.81 15.24 -9.24
CA SER A 103 3.83 15.68 -10.25
C SER A 103 3.57 17.18 -10.18
N GLU A 104 4.58 17.95 -10.55
CA GLU A 104 4.48 19.41 -10.77
C GLU A 104 4.26 19.76 -12.25
N LYS A 105 3.43 19.00 -12.97
CA LYS A 105 3.04 19.35 -14.35
C LYS A 105 1.58 19.03 -14.58
N GLY A 106 0.72 19.94 -14.16
CA GLY A 106 -0.71 19.88 -14.43
C GLY A 106 -1.39 21.13 -13.89
N GLU A 107 -1.39 22.18 -14.70
CA GLU A 107 -2.03 23.48 -14.50
C GLU A 107 -1.38 24.35 -13.41
N VAL A 108 -0.77 25.46 -13.84
CA VAL A 108 -0.17 26.47 -12.95
C VAL A 108 -1.28 27.48 -12.61
N PRO A 109 -1.85 27.48 -11.38
CA PRO A 109 -2.53 28.66 -10.91
C PRO A 109 -1.52 29.78 -10.84
N GLU A 110 -1.96 31.00 -11.18
CA GLU A 110 -1.10 32.17 -11.24
C GLU A 110 -0.24 32.30 -9.97
N THR A 111 1.02 32.70 -10.15
CA THR A 111 1.97 32.84 -9.05
C THR A 111 1.36 33.71 -7.94
N TYR A 112 1.65 33.41 -6.67
CA TYR A 112 1.09 34.16 -5.54
C TYR A 112 1.38 35.67 -5.60
N SER A 113 2.44 36.08 -6.31
CA SER A 113 2.71 37.47 -6.67
C SER A 113 1.60 38.10 -7.51
N ALA A 114 1.10 37.37 -8.52
CA ALA A 114 0.00 37.84 -9.37
C ALA A 114 -1.33 37.95 -8.60
N VAL A 115 -1.57 37.04 -7.65
CA VAL A 115 -2.72 37.11 -6.74
C VAL A 115 -2.64 38.37 -5.87
N GLU A 116 -1.46 38.62 -5.29
CA GLU A 116 -1.20 39.78 -4.45
C GLU A 116 -1.34 41.11 -5.23
N GLU A 117 -0.83 41.16 -6.46
CA GLU A 117 -0.95 42.32 -7.34
C GLU A 117 -2.40 42.61 -7.75
N LYS A 118 -3.17 41.59 -8.14
CA LYS A 118 -4.59 41.73 -8.50
C LYS A 118 -5.41 42.23 -7.31
N ALA A 119 -5.17 41.69 -6.11
CA ALA A 119 -5.83 42.15 -4.89
C ALA A 119 -5.46 43.60 -4.55
N LYS A 120 -4.17 43.97 -4.59
CA LYS A 120 -3.74 45.37 -4.37
C LYS A 120 -4.39 46.35 -5.35
N LYS A 121 -4.45 45.99 -6.63
CA LYS A 121 -5.07 46.83 -7.67
C LYS A 121 -6.56 47.06 -7.40
N ALA A 122 -7.29 46.02 -7.03
CA ALA A 122 -8.72 46.14 -6.70
C ALA A 122 -8.96 47.06 -5.47
N LEU A 123 -8.11 46.96 -4.45
CA LEU A 123 -8.22 47.78 -3.23
C LEU A 123 -7.87 49.25 -3.46
N LEU A 124 -6.85 49.54 -4.27
CA LEU A 124 -6.52 50.91 -4.68
C LEU A 124 -7.67 51.56 -5.44
N ASN A 125 -8.30 50.82 -6.35
CA ASN A 125 -9.48 51.30 -7.08
C ASN A 125 -10.66 51.58 -6.12
N LEU A 126 -10.87 50.73 -5.12
CA LEU A 126 -11.90 50.92 -4.10
C LEU A 126 -11.66 52.18 -3.25
N ARG A 127 -10.40 52.40 -2.86
CA ARG A 127 -10.00 53.58 -2.08
C ARG A 127 -10.22 54.88 -2.86
N TYR A 128 -9.77 54.92 -4.11
CA TYR A 128 -9.99 56.06 -4.99
C TYR A 128 -11.49 56.39 -5.13
N PHE A 129 -12.32 55.35 -5.29
CA PHE A 129 -13.76 55.51 -5.33
C PHE A 129 -14.33 56.08 -4.02
N ALA A 130 -13.91 55.56 -2.86
CA ALA A 130 -14.36 56.05 -1.56
C ALA A 130 -13.98 57.53 -1.35
N GLU A 131 -12.77 57.93 -1.72
CA GLU A 131 -12.33 59.33 -1.64
C GLU A 131 -13.19 60.23 -2.55
N LYS A 132 -13.46 59.80 -3.79
CA LYS A 132 -14.31 60.55 -4.74
C LYS A 132 -15.75 60.72 -4.24
N ALA A 133 -16.32 59.68 -3.64
CA ALA A 133 -17.68 59.72 -3.08
C ALA A 133 -17.76 60.63 -1.85
N SER A 134 -16.72 60.66 -1.00
CA SER A 134 -16.61 61.57 0.15
C SER A 134 -16.63 63.05 -0.27
N VAL A 135 -15.85 63.41 -1.30
CA VAL A 135 -15.80 64.79 -1.80
C VAL A 135 -17.17 65.25 -2.32
N SER A 136 -17.87 64.37 -3.03
CA SER A 136 -19.20 64.66 -3.60
C SER A 136 -20.23 64.92 -2.50
N LEU A 137 -20.20 64.15 -1.41
CA LEU A 137 -21.08 64.30 -0.24
C LEU A 137 -20.86 65.60 0.56
N HIS A 138 -19.66 66.16 0.51
CA HIS A 138 -19.32 67.39 1.23
C HIS A 138 -19.70 68.66 0.46
N ALA A 139 -19.79 68.60 -0.88
CA ALA A 139 -20.09 69.75 -1.72
C ALA A 139 -21.55 70.24 -1.61
N GLU A 140 -22.51 69.34 -1.35
CA GLU A 140 -23.95 69.68 -1.36
C GLU A 140 -24.48 70.30 -0.06
N LYS A 141 -23.70 70.28 1.05
CA LYS A 141 -24.18 70.69 2.39
C LYS A 141 -24.26 72.21 2.65
N LYS A 142 -24.00 73.08 1.67
CA LYS A 142 -24.06 74.54 1.86
C LYS A 142 -25.01 75.22 0.88
N ALA A 143 -26.32 75.10 1.12
CA ALA A 143 -27.33 75.94 0.46
C ALA A 143 -27.90 76.95 1.47
N PHE A 144 -27.50 78.22 1.33
CA PHE A 144 -27.98 79.36 2.13
C PHE A 144 -29.44 79.71 1.76
N THR A 145 -30.31 79.87 2.76
CA THR A 145 -31.70 80.34 2.58
C THR A 145 -31.95 81.65 3.35
N GLY A 146 -32.55 82.63 2.66
CA GLY A 146 -33.47 83.61 3.28
C GLY A 146 -32.99 85.05 3.51
N SER A 147 -33.13 85.93 2.51
CA SER A 147 -33.40 87.38 2.63
C SER A 147 -33.57 87.98 1.22
N ARG A 148 -34.30 89.09 1.03
CA ARG A 148 -34.46 89.77 -0.27
C ARG A 148 -33.12 90.25 -0.85
N GLN A 149 -32.16 90.59 0.02
CA GLN A 149 -30.75 90.80 -0.36
C GLN A 149 -30.06 89.50 -0.78
N ALA A 150 -30.44 88.35 -0.21
CA ALA A 150 -29.95 87.05 -0.68
C ALA A 150 -30.55 86.68 -2.04
N GLN A 151 -31.76 87.12 -2.40
CA GLN A 151 -32.31 86.97 -3.75
C GLN A 151 -31.58 87.87 -4.76
N ASP A 152 -31.27 89.11 -4.39
CA ASP A 152 -30.47 90.00 -5.23
C ASP A 152 -29.04 89.49 -5.36
N VAL A 153 -28.43 89.02 -4.27
CA VAL A 153 -27.12 88.35 -4.29
C VAL A 153 -27.19 87.02 -5.03
N LEU A 154 -28.29 86.27 -5.00
CA LEU A 154 -28.48 85.06 -5.82
C LEU A 154 -28.67 85.39 -7.30
N GLN A 155 -29.30 86.51 -7.64
CA GLN A 155 -29.37 86.99 -9.02
C GLN A 155 -28.00 87.47 -9.50
N LEU A 156 -27.26 88.19 -8.66
CA LEU A 156 -25.89 88.63 -8.94
C LEU A 156 -24.94 87.43 -9.03
N LEU A 157 -25.09 86.44 -8.15
CA LEU A 157 -24.37 85.17 -8.21
C LEU A 157 -24.75 84.36 -9.43
N ARG A 158 -26.03 84.31 -9.84
CA ARG A 158 -26.44 83.67 -11.09
C ARG A 158 -25.85 84.36 -12.31
N LEU A 159 -25.81 85.69 -12.33
CA LEU A 159 -25.14 86.45 -13.39
C LEU A 159 -23.63 86.19 -13.38
N LYS A 160 -23.01 86.13 -12.20
CA LYS A 160 -21.59 85.79 -12.05
C LYS A 160 -21.28 84.34 -12.37
N ASP A 161 -22.20 83.41 -12.11
CA ASP A 161 -22.13 82.01 -12.48
C ASP A 161 -22.30 81.83 -13.98
N GLN A 162 -23.19 82.60 -14.62
CA GLN A 162 -23.30 82.66 -16.08
C GLN A 162 -22.04 83.24 -16.72
N GLU A 163 -21.47 84.30 -16.15
CA GLU A 163 -20.18 84.86 -16.57
C GLU A 163 -19.04 83.86 -16.34
N LEU A 164 -19.02 83.14 -15.23
CA LEU A 164 -18.04 82.10 -14.91
C LEU A 164 -18.20 80.88 -15.81
N GLU A 165 -19.41 80.46 -16.14
CA GLU A 165 -19.67 79.39 -17.11
C GLU A 165 -19.25 79.83 -18.50
N ALA A 166 -19.52 81.08 -18.89
CA ALA A 166 -19.03 81.64 -20.15
C ALA A 166 -17.50 81.72 -20.17
N LEU A 167 -16.87 82.09 -19.05
CA LEU A 167 -15.41 82.11 -18.89
C LEU A 167 -14.83 80.70 -18.91
N LYS A 168 -15.46 79.73 -18.26
CA LYS A 168 -15.06 78.32 -18.26
C LYS A 168 -15.24 77.72 -19.65
N LYS A 169 -16.32 78.03 -20.37
CA LYS A 169 -16.51 77.61 -21.77
C LYS A 169 -15.43 78.22 -22.67
N LYS A 170 -15.09 79.50 -22.50
CA LYS A 170 -13.98 80.16 -23.22
C LYS A 170 -12.61 79.59 -22.82
N HIS A 171 -12.36 79.33 -21.55
CA HIS A 171 -11.12 78.75 -21.07
C HIS A 171 -10.98 77.31 -21.57
N ASN A 172 -12.05 76.51 -21.54
CA ASN A 172 -12.06 75.16 -22.06
C ASN A 172 -11.92 75.14 -23.59
N SER A 173 -12.49 76.10 -24.32
CA SER A 173 -12.24 76.22 -25.75
C SER A 173 -10.79 76.61 -26.05
N ILE A 174 -10.21 77.52 -25.27
CA ILE A 174 -8.79 77.91 -25.37
C ILE A 174 -7.87 76.75 -24.97
N MET A 175 -8.23 75.96 -23.96
CA MET A 175 -7.46 74.78 -23.53
C MET A 175 -7.61 73.63 -24.53
N ALA A 176 -8.78 73.45 -25.14
CA ALA A 176 -8.97 72.48 -26.22
C ALA A 176 -8.20 72.89 -27.48
N GLN A 177 -8.23 74.18 -27.84
CA GLN A 177 -7.40 74.74 -28.92
C GLN A 177 -5.90 74.68 -28.59
N GLY A 178 -5.52 74.92 -27.34
CA GLY A 178 -4.13 74.86 -26.87
C GLY A 178 -3.60 73.44 -26.73
N LEU A 179 -4.45 72.46 -26.41
CA LEU A 179 -4.12 71.04 -26.48
C LEU A 179 -3.95 70.59 -27.94
N LEU A 180 -4.76 71.12 -28.86
CA LEU A 180 -4.55 70.92 -30.30
C LEU A 180 -3.24 71.57 -30.78
N ALA A 181 -2.96 72.80 -30.33
CA ALA A 181 -1.71 73.50 -30.66
C ALA A 181 -0.48 72.80 -30.07
N ARG A 182 -0.59 72.17 -28.88
CA ARG A 182 0.47 71.33 -28.31
C ARG A 182 0.69 70.02 -29.07
N VAL A 183 -0.32 69.51 -29.77
CA VAL A 183 -0.18 68.37 -30.70
C VAL A 183 0.51 68.83 -31.99
N GLU A 184 0.34 70.09 -32.39
CA GLU A 184 1.08 70.70 -33.50
C GLU A 184 2.53 71.13 -33.13
N GLU A 185 2.84 71.29 -31.84
CA GLU A 185 4.19 71.63 -31.33
C GLU A 185 5.14 70.43 -31.18
N GLN A 186 4.67 69.18 -31.28
CA GLN A 186 5.58 68.07 -31.57
C GLN A 186 5.99 68.20 -33.03
N THR A 187 7.18 68.77 -33.26
CA THR A 187 7.74 68.90 -34.60
C THR A 187 7.71 67.54 -35.30
N THR A 188 7.39 67.50 -36.60
CA THR A 188 7.36 66.25 -37.38
C THR A 188 8.65 65.44 -37.22
N ALA A 189 9.78 66.12 -37.01
CA ALA A 189 11.08 65.55 -36.68
C ALA A 189 11.09 64.73 -35.37
N ASP A 190 10.40 65.17 -34.31
CA ASP A 190 10.34 64.46 -33.03
C ASP A 190 9.50 63.19 -33.14
N ILE A 191 8.41 63.25 -33.91
CA ILE A 191 7.55 62.09 -34.21
C ILE A 191 8.34 61.07 -35.03
N GLU A 192 9.07 61.51 -36.06
CA GLU A 192 9.95 60.66 -36.87
C GLU A 192 11.08 60.04 -36.03
N GLU A 193 11.67 60.79 -35.09
CA GLU A 193 12.70 60.26 -34.21
C GLU A 193 12.14 59.18 -33.25
N GLN A 194 10.95 59.39 -32.69
CA GLN A 194 10.27 58.39 -31.86
C GLN A 194 9.87 57.14 -32.68
N LEU A 195 9.40 57.33 -33.91
CA LEU A 195 9.10 56.24 -34.85
C LEU A 195 10.36 55.43 -35.19
N ASN A 196 11.49 56.08 -35.44
CA ASN A 196 12.76 55.40 -35.70
C ASN A 196 13.29 54.67 -34.46
N LYS A 197 13.21 55.28 -33.27
CA LYS A 197 13.61 54.62 -32.01
C LYS A 197 12.74 53.39 -31.72
N THR A 198 11.43 53.49 -31.94
CA THR A 198 10.52 52.36 -31.75
C THR A 198 10.77 51.27 -32.80
N ALA A 199 10.96 51.63 -34.07
CA ALA A 199 11.31 50.69 -35.14
C ALA A 199 12.61 49.93 -34.83
N GLN A 200 13.66 50.64 -34.38
CA GLN A 200 14.93 50.02 -33.97
C GLN A 200 14.74 49.09 -32.77
N SER A 201 13.99 49.51 -31.74
CA SER A 201 13.72 48.65 -30.58
C SER A 201 12.95 47.38 -30.97
N LEU A 202 12.04 47.50 -31.95
CA LEU A 202 11.21 46.41 -32.43
C LEU A 202 12.04 45.44 -33.30
N GLU A 203 12.98 45.95 -34.09
CA GLU A 203 13.93 45.15 -34.86
C GLU A 203 14.88 44.36 -33.94
N VAL A 204 15.38 44.99 -32.87
CA VAL A 204 16.19 44.31 -31.84
C VAL A 204 15.37 43.20 -31.17
N ALA A 205 14.17 43.52 -30.69
CA ALA A 205 13.28 42.52 -30.07
C ALA A 205 12.92 41.37 -31.03
N SER A 206 12.69 41.67 -32.32
CA SER A 206 12.44 40.66 -33.35
C SER A 206 13.64 39.72 -33.53
N SER A 207 14.86 40.27 -33.57
CA SER A 207 16.09 39.49 -33.69
C SER A 207 16.33 38.58 -32.47
N GLU A 208 16.03 39.07 -31.27
CA GLU A 208 16.13 38.30 -30.03
C GLU A 208 15.11 37.15 -29.99
N VAL A 209 13.85 37.43 -30.35
CA VAL A 209 12.81 36.41 -30.46
C VAL A 209 13.19 35.35 -31.50
N GLN A 210 13.77 35.76 -32.63
CA GLN A 210 14.24 34.82 -33.66
C GLN A 210 15.39 33.94 -33.15
N LYS A 211 16.33 34.50 -32.40
CA LYS A 211 17.43 33.75 -31.78
C LYS A 211 16.91 32.73 -30.76
N ILE A 212 16.01 33.14 -29.86
CA ILE A 212 15.38 32.25 -28.87
C ILE A 212 14.57 31.15 -29.58
N SER A 213 13.88 31.47 -30.67
CA SER A 213 13.15 30.49 -31.48
C SER A 213 14.06 29.42 -32.06
N LEU A 214 15.24 29.79 -32.59
CA LEU A 214 16.23 28.84 -33.10
C LEU A 214 16.83 27.97 -31.97
N GLU A 215 17.13 28.56 -30.81
CA GLU A 215 17.63 27.83 -29.64
C GLU A 215 16.59 26.83 -29.10
N ASN A 216 15.32 27.23 -29.08
CA ASN A 216 14.21 26.36 -28.68
C ASN A 216 13.99 25.23 -29.67
N LYS A 217 14.07 25.49 -30.99
CA LYS A 217 14.02 24.44 -32.02
C LYS A 217 15.15 23.42 -31.82
N GLY A 218 16.37 23.88 -31.60
CA GLY A 218 17.50 22.99 -31.31
C GLY A 218 17.32 22.18 -30.02
N SER A 219 16.68 22.75 -29.00
CA SER A 219 16.34 22.03 -27.77
C SER A 219 15.25 20.97 -28.00
N ILE A 220 14.23 21.29 -28.79
CA ILE A 220 13.16 20.35 -29.18
C ILE A 220 13.75 19.15 -29.93
N GLU A 221 14.60 19.37 -30.94
CA GLU A 221 15.22 18.27 -31.69
C GLU A 221 16.07 17.34 -30.80
N ARG A 222 16.74 17.87 -29.77
CA ARG A 222 17.49 17.06 -28.80
C ARG A 222 16.55 16.23 -27.93
N LEU A 223 15.42 16.80 -27.51
CA LEU A 223 14.40 16.09 -26.75
C LEU A 223 13.70 15.01 -27.58
N GLU A 224 13.41 15.27 -28.85
CA GLU A 224 12.84 14.26 -29.76
C GLU A 224 13.79 13.09 -29.97
N LYS A 225 15.10 13.37 -30.17
CA LYS A 225 16.12 12.33 -30.27
C LYS A 225 16.23 11.51 -28.99
N SER A 226 16.22 12.17 -27.82
CA SER A 226 16.31 11.46 -26.54
C SER A 226 15.05 10.63 -26.27
N GLN A 227 13.87 11.13 -26.64
CA GLN A 227 12.61 10.39 -26.59
C GLN A 227 12.66 9.14 -27.47
N ALA A 228 13.11 9.25 -28.72
CA ALA A 228 13.22 8.10 -29.62
C ALA A 228 14.15 7.01 -29.07
N VAL A 229 15.28 7.40 -28.45
CA VAL A 229 16.19 6.45 -27.78
C VAL A 229 15.52 5.78 -26.57
N LEU A 230 14.76 6.53 -25.78
CA LEU A 230 14.03 5.99 -24.63
C LEU A 230 12.93 5.01 -25.08
N GLU A 231 12.17 5.35 -26.13
CA GLU A 231 11.17 4.46 -26.70
C GLU A 231 11.79 3.16 -27.21
N GLN A 232 12.96 3.22 -27.86
CA GLN A 232 13.69 2.02 -28.27
C GLN A 232 14.12 1.17 -27.07
N LYS A 233 14.62 1.79 -26.00
CA LYS A 233 14.99 1.07 -24.77
C LYS A 233 13.78 0.40 -24.10
N ILE A 234 12.63 1.06 -24.08
CA ILE A 234 11.39 0.48 -23.55
C ILE A 234 11.04 -0.78 -24.34
N ARG A 235 11.04 -0.72 -25.68
CA ARG A 235 10.75 -1.89 -26.53
C ARG A 235 11.73 -3.05 -26.28
N GLN A 236 13.03 -2.75 -26.12
CA GLN A 236 14.04 -3.76 -25.80
C GLN A 236 13.80 -4.41 -24.43
N LEU A 237 13.41 -3.62 -23.43
CA LEU A 237 13.06 -4.14 -22.10
C LEU A 237 11.81 -5.01 -22.14
N ASP A 238 10.79 -4.62 -22.90
CA ASP A 238 9.56 -5.41 -23.07
C ASP A 238 9.84 -6.77 -23.75
N GLU A 239 10.72 -6.79 -24.76
CA GLU A 239 11.18 -8.04 -25.38
C GLU A 239 11.95 -8.94 -24.41
N LEU A 240 12.85 -8.36 -23.61
CA LEU A 240 13.60 -9.09 -22.58
C LEU A 240 12.67 -9.65 -21.50
N LEU A 241 11.70 -8.85 -21.06
CA LEU A 241 10.69 -9.28 -20.11
C LEU A 241 9.85 -10.43 -20.67
N SER A 242 9.42 -10.34 -21.93
CA SER A 242 8.66 -11.40 -22.60
C SER A 242 9.46 -12.71 -22.68
N LYS A 243 10.75 -12.64 -23.06
CA LYS A 243 11.67 -13.79 -23.08
C LYS A 243 11.93 -14.36 -21.69
N PHE A 244 12.01 -13.50 -20.67
CA PHE A 244 12.16 -13.94 -19.29
C PHE A 244 10.92 -14.68 -18.80
N MET A 245 9.74 -14.14 -19.07
CA MET A 245 8.46 -14.75 -18.70
C MET A 245 8.25 -16.09 -19.39
N SER A 246 8.58 -16.22 -20.68
CA SER A 246 8.48 -17.49 -21.39
C SER A 246 9.40 -18.56 -20.79
N LYS A 247 10.68 -18.21 -20.54
CA LYS A 247 11.65 -19.12 -19.90
C LYS A 247 11.25 -19.48 -18.47
N SER A 248 10.70 -18.53 -17.72
CA SER A 248 10.20 -18.77 -16.36
C SER A 248 9.06 -19.79 -16.38
N LEU A 249 8.10 -19.64 -17.29
CA LEU A 249 7.01 -20.60 -17.47
C LEU A 249 7.53 -21.98 -17.88
N GLU A 250 8.45 -22.07 -18.85
CA GLU A 250 9.10 -23.32 -19.24
C GLU A 250 9.77 -24.00 -18.04
N THR A 251 10.55 -23.25 -17.26
CA THR A 251 11.23 -23.76 -16.05
C THR A 251 10.22 -24.28 -15.02
N ILE A 252 9.13 -23.54 -14.78
CA ILE A 252 8.04 -23.98 -13.89
C ILE A 252 7.43 -25.29 -14.39
N THR A 253 7.21 -25.44 -15.71
CA THR A 253 6.65 -26.69 -16.25
C THR A 253 7.61 -27.87 -16.11
N MET A 254 8.93 -27.65 -16.29
CA MET A 254 9.95 -28.68 -16.08
C MET A 254 10.01 -29.11 -14.61
N LEU A 255 10.03 -28.15 -13.68
CA LEU A 255 10.01 -28.45 -12.24
C LEU A 255 8.73 -29.21 -11.82
N LYS A 256 7.57 -28.89 -12.41
CA LYS A 256 6.34 -29.66 -12.18
C LYS A 256 6.48 -31.11 -12.67
N LYS A 257 7.05 -31.32 -13.86
CA LYS A 257 7.32 -32.67 -14.39
C LYS A 257 8.30 -33.45 -13.50
N GLU A 258 9.37 -32.81 -13.04
CA GLU A 258 10.35 -33.43 -12.13
C GLU A 258 9.72 -33.79 -10.79
N ARG A 259 8.91 -32.91 -10.21
CA ARG A 259 8.14 -33.18 -8.99
C ARG A 259 7.20 -34.37 -9.17
N ASP A 260 6.46 -34.40 -10.27
CA ASP A 260 5.50 -35.48 -10.54
C ASP A 260 6.21 -36.81 -10.78
N PHE A 261 7.38 -36.79 -11.44
CA PHE A 261 8.27 -37.94 -11.58
C PHE A 261 8.79 -38.44 -10.23
N ALA A 262 9.33 -37.55 -9.39
CA ALA A 262 9.83 -37.89 -8.06
C ALA A 262 8.72 -38.47 -7.17
N ARG A 263 7.50 -37.92 -7.25
CA ARG A 263 6.33 -38.45 -6.54
C ARG A 263 5.97 -39.86 -7.02
N LYS A 264 5.95 -40.10 -8.33
CA LYS A 264 5.69 -41.43 -8.88
C LYS A 264 6.75 -42.42 -8.43
N PHE A 265 8.03 -42.06 -8.53
CA PHE A 265 9.14 -42.91 -8.10
C PHE A 265 9.07 -43.25 -6.61
N ALA A 266 8.71 -42.29 -5.75
CA ALA A 266 8.51 -42.54 -4.33
C ALA A 266 7.37 -43.55 -4.06
N LEU A 267 6.24 -43.41 -4.77
CA LEU A 267 5.13 -44.36 -4.67
C LEU A 267 5.52 -45.76 -5.16
N ASP A 268 6.28 -45.85 -6.24
CA ASP A 268 6.77 -47.13 -6.77
C ASP A 268 7.71 -47.81 -5.74
N LEU A 269 8.62 -47.06 -5.11
CA LEU A 269 9.48 -47.57 -4.02
C LEU A 269 8.67 -47.99 -2.78
N GLU A 270 7.67 -47.22 -2.38
CA GLU A 270 6.78 -47.59 -1.27
C GLU A 270 6.02 -48.89 -1.58
N HIS A 271 5.57 -49.06 -2.82
CA HIS A 271 4.91 -50.28 -3.26
C HIS A 271 5.86 -51.48 -3.25
N GLU A 272 7.06 -51.36 -3.83
CA GLU A 272 8.08 -52.41 -3.85
C GLU A 272 8.50 -52.82 -2.43
N THR A 273 8.76 -51.83 -1.56
CA THR A 273 9.13 -52.10 -0.17
C THR A 273 8.00 -52.77 0.62
N THR A 274 6.74 -52.40 0.37
CA THR A 274 5.58 -53.04 0.98
C THR A 274 5.41 -54.48 0.49
N SER A 275 5.54 -54.70 -0.83
CA SER A 275 5.52 -56.04 -1.43
C SER A 275 6.62 -56.93 -0.84
N LEU A 276 7.84 -56.40 -0.71
CA LEU A 276 8.97 -57.13 -0.15
C LEU A 276 8.77 -57.47 1.34
N ARG A 277 8.19 -56.56 2.12
CA ARG A 277 7.80 -56.86 3.51
C ARG A 277 6.76 -57.97 3.57
N GLN A 278 5.80 -57.97 2.66
CA GLN A 278 4.78 -59.01 2.59
C GLN A 278 5.37 -60.38 2.21
N THR A 279 6.28 -60.43 1.24
CA THR A 279 6.98 -61.69 0.90
C THR A 279 7.79 -62.21 2.07
N TYR A 280 8.57 -61.35 2.75
CA TYR A 280 9.32 -61.76 3.94
C TYR A 280 8.41 -62.23 5.08
N ALA A 281 7.29 -61.57 5.33
CA ALA A 281 6.33 -61.99 6.34
C ALA A 281 5.73 -63.37 6.02
N ASN A 282 5.38 -63.62 4.76
CA ASN A 282 4.86 -64.91 4.32
C ASN A 282 5.91 -66.02 4.42
N GLU A 283 7.16 -65.75 4.02
CA GLU A 283 8.27 -66.70 4.16
C GLU A 283 8.55 -67.04 5.63
N LEU A 284 8.55 -66.02 6.50
CA LEU A 284 8.75 -66.20 7.94
C LEU A 284 7.62 -67.04 8.55
N LEU A 285 6.37 -66.77 8.16
CA LEU A 285 5.21 -67.55 8.59
C LEU A 285 5.32 -69.00 8.11
N GLY A 286 5.65 -69.23 6.83
CA GLY A 286 5.87 -70.56 6.27
C GLY A 286 6.98 -71.33 6.99
N LEU A 287 8.08 -70.67 7.36
CA LEU A 287 9.15 -71.27 8.16
C LEU A 287 8.68 -71.62 9.57
N GLN A 288 7.87 -70.77 10.21
CA GLN A 288 7.29 -71.07 11.53
C GLN A 288 6.32 -72.25 11.46
N GLU A 289 5.47 -72.31 10.44
CA GLU A 289 4.55 -73.44 10.20
C GLU A 289 5.33 -74.73 9.98
N HIS A 290 6.35 -74.73 9.13
CA HIS A 290 7.20 -75.89 8.89
C HIS A 290 7.94 -76.32 10.16
N LYS A 291 8.46 -75.38 10.95
CA LYS A 291 9.10 -75.67 12.24
C LYS A 291 8.11 -76.36 13.19
N MET A 292 6.88 -75.86 13.28
CA MET A 292 5.83 -76.44 14.12
C MET A 292 5.42 -77.83 13.65
N GLN A 293 5.32 -78.06 12.33
CA GLN A 293 5.05 -79.38 11.76
C GLN A 293 6.17 -80.37 12.10
N LEU A 294 7.42 -79.99 11.87
CA LEU A 294 8.58 -80.84 12.16
C LEU A 294 8.68 -81.15 13.66
N GLN A 295 8.40 -80.17 14.54
CA GLN A 295 8.33 -80.41 15.98
C GLN A 295 7.24 -81.41 16.36
N LYS A 296 6.04 -81.29 15.76
CA LYS A 296 4.95 -82.25 15.98
C LYS A 296 5.30 -83.66 15.51
N GLU A 297 5.88 -83.79 14.31
CA GLU A 297 6.33 -85.07 13.77
C GLU A 297 7.40 -85.72 14.65
N MET A 298 8.41 -84.95 15.07
CA MET A 298 9.45 -85.43 15.98
C MET A 298 8.87 -85.85 17.33
N GLN A 299 7.97 -85.05 17.91
CA GLN A 299 7.26 -85.41 19.15
C GLN A 299 6.46 -86.70 18.99
N GLN A 300 5.70 -86.85 17.90
CA GLN A 300 4.95 -88.08 17.63
C GLN A 300 5.88 -89.29 17.49
N ASN A 301 6.98 -89.15 16.76
CA ASN A 301 7.99 -90.20 16.60
C ASN A 301 8.61 -90.60 17.94
N PHE A 302 8.96 -89.62 18.79
CA PHE A 302 9.48 -89.90 20.13
C PHE A 302 8.45 -90.58 21.01
N VAL A 303 7.20 -90.10 21.04
CA VAL A 303 6.12 -90.73 21.81
C VAL A 303 5.88 -92.17 21.37
N GLN A 304 5.88 -92.44 20.05
CA GLN A 304 5.76 -93.80 19.53
C GLN A 304 6.94 -94.68 19.94
N LYS A 305 8.19 -94.19 19.81
CA LYS A 305 9.39 -94.92 20.24
C LYS A 305 9.39 -95.20 21.74
N THR A 306 9.03 -94.22 22.57
CA THR A 306 8.94 -94.38 24.03
C THR A 306 7.89 -95.42 24.39
N LYS A 307 6.70 -95.37 23.79
CA LYS A 307 5.66 -96.39 24.00
C LYS A 307 6.13 -97.78 23.58
N GLY A 308 6.82 -97.89 22.45
CA GLY A 308 7.43 -99.16 21.99
C GLY A 308 8.42 -99.71 23.01
N LEU A 309 9.37 -98.88 23.46
CA LEU A 309 10.35 -99.26 24.49
C LEU A 309 9.69 -99.61 25.83
N GLU A 310 8.64 -98.89 26.24
CA GLU A 310 7.86 -99.22 27.44
C GLU A 310 7.19 -100.59 27.31
N THR A 311 6.64 -100.93 26.14
CA THR A 311 6.05 -102.26 25.91
C THR A 311 7.10 -103.37 25.91
N GLU A 312 8.26 -103.15 25.27
CA GLU A 312 9.38 -104.10 25.31
C GLU A 312 9.93 -104.28 26.73
N LEU A 313 10.02 -103.20 27.49
CA LEU A 313 10.48 -103.23 28.88
C LEU A 313 9.49 -104.01 29.76
N LYS A 314 8.18 -103.81 29.57
CA LYS A 314 7.14 -104.60 30.24
C LYS A 314 7.29 -106.09 29.93
N GLN A 315 7.37 -106.47 28.65
CA GLN A 315 7.57 -107.86 28.25
C GLN A 315 8.84 -108.46 28.86
N LYS A 316 9.98 -107.75 28.79
CA LYS A 316 11.24 -108.21 29.40
C LYS A 316 11.13 -108.33 30.93
N SER A 317 10.41 -107.43 31.60
CA SER A 317 10.19 -107.51 33.04
C SER A 317 9.33 -108.71 33.42
N GLU A 318 8.27 -109.01 32.66
CA GLU A 318 7.45 -110.21 32.83
C GLU A 318 8.27 -111.49 32.62
N PHE A 319 9.10 -111.54 31.56
CA PHE A 319 10.02 -112.66 31.34
C PHE A 319 11.01 -112.83 32.49
N LEU A 320 11.58 -111.73 32.99
CA LEU A 320 12.50 -111.78 34.14
C LEU A 320 11.80 -112.29 35.41
N GLU A 321 10.54 -111.91 35.65
CA GLU A 321 9.76 -112.47 36.76
C GLU A 321 9.51 -113.97 36.59
N HIS A 322 9.17 -114.41 35.37
CA HIS A 322 9.01 -115.84 35.07
C HIS A 322 10.32 -116.61 35.27
N PHE A 323 11.45 -116.09 34.80
CA PHE A 323 12.76 -116.72 35.01
C PHE A 323 13.15 -116.74 36.48
N LYS A 324 12.87 -115.68 37.26
CA LYS A 324 13.09 -115.67 38.71
C LYS A 324 12.28 -116.77 39.41
N LYS A 325 10.98 -116.87 39.11
CA LYS A 325 10.12 -117.94 39.65
C LYS A 325 10.63 -119.33 39.27
N LEU A 326 11.03 -119.53 38.01
CA LEU A 326 11.58 -120.81 37.56
C LEU A 326 12.89 -121.17 38.27
N VAL A 327 13.77 -120.17 38.48
CA VAL A 327 15.02 -120.37 39.25
C VAL A 327 14.69 -120.72 40.69
N GLU A 328 13.76 -120.03 41.34
CA GLU A 328 13.31 -120.36 42.70
C GLU A 328 12.75 -121.79 42.79
N GLU A 329 11.93 -122.21 41.83
CA GLU A 329 11.43 -123.59 41.71
C GLU A 329 12.56 -124.61 41.54
N LYS A 330 13.51 -124.36 40.65
CA LYS A 330 14.66 -125.25 40.43
C LYS A 330 15.64 -125.28 41.58
N GLU A 331 15.84 -124.16 42.28
CA GLU A 331 16.59 -124.12 43.52
C GLU A 331 15.89 -124.94 44.62
N ALA A 332 14.56 -124.88 44.72
CA ALA A 332 13.79 -125.70 45.65
C ALA A 332 13.88 -127.20 45.31
N GLU A 333 13.74 -127.57 44.03
CA GLU A 333 13.97 -128.95 43.56
C GLU A 333 15.40 -129.43 43.87
N LEU A 334 16.41 -128.58 43.64
CA LEU A 334 17.80 -128.90 43.97
C LEU A 334 18.02 -129.08 45.47
N ARG A 335 17.36 -128.28 46.32
CA ARG A 335 17.40 -128.48 47.79
C ARG A 335 16.81 -129.84 48.16
N LEU A 336 15.63 -130.19 47.63
CA LEU A 336 15.01 -131.51 47.87
C LEU A 336 15.87 -132.67 47.34
N LEU A 337 16.50 -132.52 46.17
CA LEU A 337 17.41 -133.54 45.64
C LEU A 337 18.68 -133.67 46.48
N LYS A 338 19.24 -132.55 46.96
CA LYS A 338 20.39 -132.56 47.87
C LYS A 338 20.04 -133.29 49.17
N GLU A 339 18.89 -132.99 49.76
CA GLU A 339 18.38 -133.69 50.95
C GLU A 339 18.20 -135.19 50.70
N LYS A 340 17.60 -135.59 49.57
CA LYS A 340 17.46 -137.01 49.17
C LYS A 340 18.80 -137.68 48.97
N HIS A 341 19.76 -137.02 48.33
CA HIS A 341 21.10 -137.55 48.10
C HIS A 341 21.90 -137.67 49.40
N GLU A 342 21.77 -136.71 50.33
CA GLU A 342 22.32 -136.81 51.68
C GLU A 342 21.71 -137.97 52.45
N HIS A 343 20.39 -138.14 52.38
CA HIS A 343 19.72 -139.29 52.99
C HIS A 343 20.21 -140.62 52.40
N GLN A 344 20.34 -140.73 51.07
CA GLN A 344 20.91 -141.92 50.42
C GLN A 344 22.37 -142.15 50.80
N LYS A 345 23.19 -141.10 50.94
CA LYS A 345 24.56 -141.22 51.48
C LYS A 345 24.56 -141.78 52.90
N GLN A 346 23.66 -141.31 53.77
CA GLN A 346 23.51 -141.84 55.13
C GLN A 346 23.08 -143.31 55.09
N VAL A 347 22.11 -143.69 54.25
CA VAL A 347 21.67 -145.08 54.06
C VAL A 347 22.81 -145.97 53.56
N LEU A 348 23.57 -145.52 52.55
CA LEU A 348 24.77 -146.23 52.08
C LEU A 348 25.83 -146.36 53.17
N HIS A 349 26.02 -145.33 54.00
CA HIS A 349 26.94 -145.38 55.12
C HIS A 349 26.48 -146.40 56.18
N HIS A 350 25.19 -146.43 56.51
CA HIS A 350 24.58 -147.45 57.37
C HIS A 350 24.69 -148.85 56.78
N TYR A 351 24.48 -149.00 55.46
CA TYR A 351 24.62 -150.27 54.75
C TYR A 351 26.07 -150.76 54.76
N ALA A 352 27.04 -149.88 54.49
CA ALA A 352 28.48 -150.18 54.59
C ALA A 352 28.87 -150.58 56.03
N ARG A 353 28.31 -149.92 57.05
CA ARG A 353 28.47 -150.31 58.47
C ARG A 353 27.89 -151.71 58.72
N HIS A 354 26.69 -151.99 58.21
CA HIS A 354 26.05 -153.31 58.31
C HIS A 354 26.86 -154.41 57.59
N GLU A 355 27.49 -154.08 56.46
CA GLU A 355 28.34 -155.01 55.72
C GLU A 355 29.66 -155.28 56.46
N GLN A 356 30.24 -154.28 57.11
CA GLN A 356 31.41 -154.45 58.00
C GLN A 356 31.07 -155.32 59.21
N VAL A 357 29.87 -155.16 59.79
CA VAL A 357 29.38 -156.01 60.89
C VAL A 357 29.15 -157.45 60.42
N LYS A 358 28.56 -157.67 59.23
CA LYS A 358 28.42 -159.00 58.61
C LYS A 358 29.77 -159.66 58.34
N LYS A 359 30.78 -158.90 57.87
CA LYS A 359 32.16 -159.40 57.67
C LYS A 359 32.87 -159.74 58.99
N ARG A 360 32.54 -159.07 60.10
CA ARG A 360 33.02 -159.42 61.45
C ARG A 360 32.36 -160.67 62.02
N HIS A 361 31.11 -160.97 61.67
CA HIS A 361 30.40 -162.18 62.12
C HIS A 361 30.78 -163.46 61.34
N ARG A 362 31.39 -163.35 60.15
CA ARG A 362 31.89 -164.52 59.38
C ARG A 362 33.32 -164.96 59.76
N LYS A 363 33.93 -164.36 60.79
CA LYS A 363 35.28 -164.70 61.31
C LYS A 363 35.26 -165.35 62.71
N LYS A 364 34.09 -165.81 63.18
CA LYS A 364 33.93 -166.79 64.26
C LYS A 364 33.23 -168.00 63.67
#